data_AF-A0AAD6LFV7-F1
#
_entry.id   AF-A0AAD6LFV7-F1
#
_cell.length_a   1.000
_cell.length_b   1.000
_cell.length_c   1.000
_cell.angle_alpha   90.00
_cell.angle_beta   90.00
_cell.angle_gamma   90.00
#
_symmetry.space_group_name_H-M   'P 1'
#
loop_
_entity.id
_entity.type
_entity.pdbx_description
1 polymer ?
#
loop_
_entity_poly.entity_id
_entity_poly.type
_entity_poly.pdbx_seq_one_letter_code
_entity_poly.pdbx_strand_id
1 'polypeptide(L)' 'MVAQQAAFHVCRNTKKEGKGCFEDRSHASNMDPYVATSMIAETTILRMPREHQPTPHMKYCF' A
#
# COMPACT_ATOMS: atom_id res chain seq x y z
N MET A 1 -23.61 2.12 9.58
CA MET A 1 -22.55 3.03 9.08
C MET A 1 -21.27 2.21 8.92
N VAL A 2 -20.97 1.74 7.71
CA VAL A 2 -19.70 1.04 7.43
C VAL A 2 -18.70 2.09 6.97
N ALA A 3 -17.55 2.20 7.64
CA ALA A 3 -16.51 3.15 7.29
C ALA A 3 -15.97 2.84 5.89
N GLN A 4 -16.35 3.65 4.89
CA GLN A 4 -15.82 3.56 3.53
C GLN A 4 -14.42 4.19 3.40
N GLN A 5 -14.00 5.01 4.38
CA GLN A 5 -12.71 5.68 4.43
C GLN A 5 -11.70 4.86 5.25
N ALA A 6 -11.10 3.88 4.58
CA ALA A 6 -9.90 3.19 5.02
C ALA A 6 -8.92 3.12 3.84
N ALA A 7 -7.63 3.34 4.12
CA ALA A 7 -6.54 3.26 3.15
C ALA A 7 -6.55 1.91 2.41
N PHE A 8 -6.83 0.84 3.15
CA PHE A 8 -6.96 -0.51 2.64
C PHE A 8 -8.41 -0.97 2.65
N HIS A 9 -8.83 -1.64 1.57
CA HIS A 9 -10.09 -2.36 1.51
C HIS A 9 -9.84 -3.87 1.48
N VAL A 10 -10.69 -4.64 2.16
CA VAL A 10 -10.62 -6.10 2.18
C VAL A 10 -11.97 -6.64 1.75
N CYS A 11 -12.02 -7.41 0.67
CA CYS A 11 -13.24 -8.05 0.18
C CYS A 11 -13.93 -8.83 1.30
N ARG A 12 -15.25 -8.75 1.38
CA ARG A 12 -16.04 -9.41 2.43
C ARG A 12 -15.84 -10.94 2.46
N ASN A 13 -15.56 -11.54 1.30
CA ASN A 13 -15.33 -12.97 1.15
C ASN A 13 -13.96 -13.40 1.70
N THR A 14 -12.95 -12.51 1.65
CA THR A 14 -11.59 -12.75 2.18
C THR A 14 -11.61 -13.10 3.67
N LYS A 15 -12.50 -12.45 4.45
CA LYS A 15 -12.65 -12.73 5.88
C LYS A 15 -13.26 -14.11 6.17
N LYS A 16 -14.03 -14.66 5.24
CA LYS A 16 -14.71 -15.96 5.40
C LYS A 16 -13.80 -17.12 4.97
N GLU A 17 -13.00 -16.92 3.93
CA GLU A 17 -12.13 -17.95 3.36
C GLU A 17 -10.71 -17.96 3.97
N GLY A 18 -10.35 -16.94 4.77
CA GLY A 18 -9.04 -16.84 5.41
C GLY A 18 -7.88 -16.64 4.44
N LYS A 19 -8.19 -16.38 3.17
CA LYS A 19 -7.27 -16.14 2.06
C LYS A 19 -7.90 -15.09 1.14
N GLY A 20 -7.07 -14.28 0.50
CA GLY A 20 -7.52 -13.28 -0.47
C GLY A 20 -6.59 -12.07 -0.51
N CYS A 21 -6.98 -11.08 -1.31
CA CYS A 21 -6.22 -9.86 -1.50
C CYS A 21 -6.82 -8.71 -0.70
N PHE A 22 -5.97 -7.76 -0.31
CA PHE A 22 -6.40 -6.43 0.08
C PHE A 22 -6.15 -5.47 -1.09
N GLU A 23 -6.98 -4.45 -1.20
CA GLU A 23 -6.79 -3.36 -2.15
C GLU A 23 -6.21 -2.16 -1.42
N ASP A 24 -5.02 -1.74 -1.82
CA ASP A 24 -4.44 -0.48 -1.35
C ASP A 24 -4.95 0.67 -2.22
N ARG A 25 -5.78 1.54 -1.63
CA ARG A 25 -6.43 2.66 -2.32
C ARG A 25 -5.76 4.01 -2.01
N SER A 26 -4.62 4.01 -1.33
CA SER A 26 -3.90 5.23 -0.95
C SER A 26 -3.01 5.80 -2.06
N HIS A 27 -2.86 5.10 -3.18
CA HIS A 27 -2.04 5.55 -4.30
C HIS A 27 -2.71 6.67 -5.10
N ALA A 28 -1.96 7.75 -5.36
CA ALA A 28 -2.38 8.79 -6.28
C ALA A 28 -2.57 8.21 -7.69
N SER A 29 -3.55 8.74 -8.44
CA SER A 29 -3.88 8.23 -9.79
C SER A 29 -2.73 8.34 -10.81
N ASN A 30 -1.71 9.16 -10.51
CA ASN A 30 -0.53 9.36 -11.35
C ASN A 30 0.67 8.52 -10.92
N MET A 31 0.55 7.68 -9.88
CA MET A 31 1.69 6.94 -9.35
C MET A 31 2.16 5.87 -10.35
N ASP A 32 3.48 5.70 -10.47
CA ASP A 32 4.05 4.64 -11.29
C ASP A 32 3.72 3.24 -10.71
N PRO A 33 3.20 2.31 -11.53
CA PRO A 33 2.74 1.00 -11.06
C PRO A 33 3.88 0.10 -10.55
N TYR A 34 5.09 0.26 -11.07
CA TYR A 34 6.24 -0.55 -10.64
C TYR A 34 6.79 -0.06 -9.31
N VAL A 35 6.82 1.26 -9.11
CA VAL A 35 7.19 1.87 -7.84
C VAL A 35 6.18 1.49 -6.75
N ALA A 36 4.88 1.58 -7.03
CA ALA A 36 3.85 1.18 -6.06
C ALA A 36 4.02 -0.30 -5.66
N THR A 37 4.25 -1.17 -6.63
CA THR A 37 4.41 -2.61 -6.39
C THR A 37 5.69 -2.92 -5.62
N SER A 38 6.81 -2.27 -5.96
CA SER A 38 8.08 -2.48 -5.25
C SER A 38 7.97 -2.02 -3.79
N MET A 39 7.33 -0.88 -3.53
CA MET A 39 7.09 -0.39 -2.17
C MET A 39 6.24 -1.37 -1.35
N ILE A 40 5.19 -1.97 -1.94
CA ILE A 40 4.38 -3.00 -1.25
C ILE A 40 5.23 -4.25 -0.98
N ALA A 41 6.02 -4.72 -1.94
CA ALA A 41 6.86 -5.90 -1.76
C ALA A 41 7.97 -5.69 -0.71
N GLU A 42 8.63 -4.53 -0.72
CA GLU A 42 9.67 -4.16 0.24
C GLU A 42 9.12 -4.12 1.68
N THR A 43 7.91 -3.59 1.86
CA THR A 43 7.30 -3.40 3.18
C THR A 43 6.59 -4.64 3.72
N THR A 44 6.04 -5.49 2.85
CA THR A 44 5.24 -6.67 3.27
C THR A 44 6.00 -8.00 3.21
N ILE A 45 6.92 -8.16 2.25
CA ILE A 45 7.64 -9.43 2.02
C ILE A 45 9.06 -9.33 2.54
N LEU A 46 9.80 -8.30 2.13
CA LEU A 46 11.23 -8.20 2.39
C LEU A 46 11.57 -7.54 3.74
N ARG A 47 10.58 -6.93 4.40
CA ARG A 47 10.68 -6.22 5.69
C ARG A 47 11.99 -5.45 5.86
N MET A 48 12.35 -4.66 4.84
CA MET A 48 13.61 -3.91 4.84
C MET A 48 13.51 -2.73 5.83
N PRO A 49 14.43 -2.61 6.80
CA PRO A 49 14.52 -1.40 7.61
C PRO A 49 14.95 -0.25 6.69
N ARG A 50 14.18 0.85 6.69
CA ARG A 50 14.62 2.09 6.05
C ARG A 50 15.71 2.72 6.91
N GLU A 51 16.93 2.22 6.77
CA GLU A 51 18.14 2.89 7.25
C GLU A 51 18.24 4.23 6.50
N HIS A 52 17.89 5.32 7.19
CA HIS A 52 18.22 6.70 6.81
C HIS A 52 17.78 7.15 5.38
N GLN A 53 16.60 7.77 5.24
CA GLN A 53 16.32 8.54 4.02
C GLN A 53 17.11 9.87 4.04
N PRO A 54 17.97 10.17 3.04
CA PRO A 54 18.38 11.55 2.80
C PRO A 54 17.13 12.36 2.46
N THR A 55 17.10 13.62 2.91
CA THR A 55 15.92 14.49 2.87
C THR A 55 15.19 14.46 1.51
N PRO A 56 13.85 14.27 1.51
CA PRO A 56 13.09 14.13 0.30
C PRO A 56 12.82 15.52 -0.26
N HIS A 57 13.69 15.99 -1.15
CA HIS A 57 13.26 17.04 -2.06
C HIS A 57 12.26 16.40 -3.05
N MET A 58 10.96 16.55 -2.73
CA MET A 58 9.86 16.53 -3.69
C MET A 58 9.88 15.43 -4.77
N LYS A 59 9.64 14.16 -4.43
CA LYS A 59 9.37 13.15 -5.48
C LYS A 59 8.13 12.29 -5.31
N TYR A 60 7.48 12.30 -4.14
CA TYR A 60 6.22 11.58 -3.94
C TYR A 60 5.31 12.43 -3.04
N CYS A 61 4.73 13.48 -3.60
CA CYS A 61 3.62 14.19 -2.96
C CYS A 61 2.35 13.37 -3.20
N PHE A 62 1.81 12.77 -2.13
CA PHE A 62 0.44 12.26 -2.07
C PHE A 62 -0.57 13.41 -2.11
#